data_AF-A0A143TQ34-F1
#
_entry.id   AF-A0A143TQ34-F1
#
_cell.length_a   1.000
_cell.length_b   1.000
_cell.length_c   1.000
_cell.angle_alpha   90.00
_cell.angle_beta   90.00
_cell.angle_gamma   90.00
#
_symmetry.space_group_name_H-M   'P 1'
#
loop_
_entity.id
_entity.type
_entity.pdbx_description
1 polymer ?
#
loop_
_entity_poly.entity_id
_entity_poly.type
_entity_poly.pdbx_seq_one_letter_code
_entity_poly.pdbx_strand_id
1 'polypeptide(L)' 'VQGEVIEQSFGEEHLCFRTLQRFTAATLEHGMHPPISPKPEWRALMDEMAVVATKEYRSIVFEEPRFVEYFRL' A
#
# COMPACT_ATOMS: atom_id res chain seq x y z
N VAL A 1 -6.69 7.61 8.01
CA VAL A 1 -7.81 6.65 7.99
C VAL A 1 -8.67 7.04 6.81
N GLN A 2 -8.82 6.17 5.80
CA GLN A 2 -9.71 6.46 4.67
C GLN A 2 -11.18 6.42 5.13
N GLY A 3 -12.05 7.20 4.49
CA GLY A 3 -13.45 7.33 4.92
C GLY A 3 -14.20 5.99 4.88
N GLU A 4 -13.95 5.20 3.84
CA GLU A 4 -14.55 3.88 3.65
C GLU A 4 -14.14 2.84 4.69
N VAL A 5 -13.08 3.08 5.50
CA VAL A 5 -12.63 2.17 6.57
C VAL A 5 -12.82 2.74 7.97
N ILE A 6 -13.36 3.96 8.12
CA ILE A 6 -13.44 4.63 9.43
C ILE A 6 -14.36 3.87 10.40
N GLU A 7 -15.51 3.41 9.90
CA GLU A 7 -16.48 2.64 10.69
C GLU A 7 -15.88 1.31 11.16
N GLN A 8 -15.21 0.58 10.26
CA GLN A 8 -14.52 -0.66 10.63
C GLN A 8 -13.42 -0.42 11.68
N SER A 9 -12.74 0.72 11.59
CA SER A 9 -11.59 1.01 12.44
C SER A 9 -11.99 1.56 13.81
N PHE A 10 -13.10 2.29 13.90
CA PHE A 10 -13.47 3.09 15.10
C PHE A 10 -14.96 3.08 15.47
N GLY A 11 -15.85 2.48 14.67
CA GLY A 11 -17.31 2.51 14.88
C GLY A 11 -17.79 1.64 16.04
N GLU A 12 -17.07 0.56 16.36
CA GLU A 12 -17.35 -0.31 17.51
C GLU A 12 -16.22 -0.20 18.55
N GLU A 13 -16.57 -0.22 19.83
CA GLU A 13 -15.67 0.08 20.94
C GLU A 13 -14.46 -0.85 21.00
N HIS A 14 -14.65 -2.17 20.88
CA HIS A 14 -13.55 -3.13 20.92
C HIS A 14 -12.65 -3.02 19.68
N LEU A 15 -13.22 -2.76 18.50
CA LEU A 15 -12.46 -2.51 17.28
C LEU A 15 -11.64 -1.22 17.37
N CYS A 16 -12.24 -0.15 17.88
CA CYS A 16 -11.58 1.13 18.13
C CYS A 16 -10.36 0.94 19.04
N PHE A 17 -10.54 0.26 20.18
CA PHE A 17 -9.44 0.01 21.12
C PHE A 17 -8.31 -0.80 20.45
N ARG A 18 -8.65 -1.88 19.73
CA ARG A 18 -7.65 -2.70 19.02
C ARG A 18 -6.91 -1.92 17.93
N THR A 19 -7.61 -1.03 17.21
CA THR A 19 -6.98 -0.17 16.20
C THR A 19 -5.94 0.74 16.84
N LEU A 20 -6.31 1.45 17.91
CA LEU A 20 -5.39 2.35 18.63
C LEU A 20 -4.22 1.60 19.27
N GLN A 21 -4.50 0.44 19.89
CA GLN A 21 -3.47 -0.42 20.47
C GLN A 21 -2.45 -0.86 19.41
N ARG A 22 -2.90 -1.30 18.23
CA ARG A 22 -2.00 -1.77 17.17
C ARG A 22 -1.13 -0.64 16.62
N PHE A 23 -1.69 0.54 16.36
CA PHE A 23 -0.90 1.69 15.91
C PHE A 23 0.17 2.08 16.94
N THR A 24 -0.18 2.05 18.23
CA THR A 24 0.74 2.36 19.33
C THR A 24 1.87 1.34 19.43
N ALA A 25 1.51 0.05 19.51
CA ALA A 25 2.49 -1.02 19.68
C ALA A 25 3.45 -1.13 18.48
N ALA A 26 2.92 -1.14 17.25
CA ALA A 26 3.75 -1.29 16.05
C ALA A 26 4.71 -0.10 15.85
N THR A 27 4.28 1.12 16.17
CA THR A 27 5.14 2.32 16.07
C THR A 27 6.29 2.25 17.08
N LEU A 28 5.99 1.86 18.31
CA LEU A 28 7.00 1.71 19.36
C LEU A 28 7.99 0.57 19.03
N GLU A 29 7.46 -0.59 18.62
CA GLU A 29 8.26 -1.77 18.28
C GLU A 29 9.22 -1.48 17.13
N HIS A 30 8.77 -0.80 16.06
CA HIS A 30 9.63 -0.47 14.93
C HIS A 30 10.86 0.37 15.34
N GLY A 31 10.73 1.23 16.36
CA GLY A 31 11.85 2.02 16.89
C GLY A 31 12.87 1.22 17.69
N MET A 32 12.42 0.15 18.38
CA MET A 32 13.27 -0.69 19.25
C MET A 32 13.77 -1.96 18.55
N HIS A 33 13.02 -2.44 17.57
CA HIS A 33 13.27 -3.65 16.80
C HIS A 33 13.14 -3.34 15.30
N PRO A 34 14.13 -2.67 14.72
CA PRO A 34 14.08 -2.28 13.32
C PRO A 34 14.09 -3.52 12.41
N PRO A 35 13.40 -3.46 11.25
CA PRO A 35 13.42 -4.56 10.29
C PRO A 35 14.83 -4.75 9.70
N ILE A 36 15.07 -5.96 9.19
CA ILE A 36 16.32 -6.25 8.48
C ILE A 36 16.44 -5.39 7.21
N SER A 37 17.67 -4.97 6.92
CA SER A 37 17.95 -4.33 5.63
C SER A 37 17.74 -5.33 4.49
N PRO A 38 17.07 -4.95 3.39
CA PRO A 38 16.87 -5.85 2.27
C PRO A 38 18.21 -6.18 1.62
N LYS A 39 18.35 -7.42 1.15
CA LYS A 39 19.55 -7.88 0.46
C LYS A 39 19.73 -7.15 -0.88
N PRO A 40 20.96 -6.94 -1.37
CA PRO A 40 21.21 -6.25 -2.64
C PRO A 40 20.46 -6.88 -3.82
N GLU A 41 20.40 -8.21 -3.90
CA GLU A 41 19.68 -8.94 -4.95
C GLU A 41 18.16 -8.73 -4.92
N TRP A 42 17.58 -8.50 -3.73
CA TRP A 42 16.16 -8.18 -3.61
C TRP A 42 15.87 -6.75 -4.09
N ARG A 43 16.77 -5.81 -3.80
CA ARG A 43 16.65 -4.44 -4.32
C ARG A 43 16.75 -4.42 -5.84
N ALA A 44 17.75 -5.11 -6.41
CA ALA A 44 17.92 -5.21 -7.86
C ALA A 44 16.67 -5.80 -8.54
N LEU A 45 16.10 -6.87 -7.98
CA LEU A 45 14.86 -7.45 -8.50
C LEU A 45 13.68 -6.46 -8.42
N MET A 46 13.54 -5.74 -7.30
CA MET A 46 12.49 -4.72 -7.15
C MET A 46 12.64 -3.58 -8.15
N ASP A 47 13.87 -3.16 -8.45
CA ASP A 47 14.16 -2.12 -9.45
C ASP A 47 13.73 -2.59 -10.86
N GLU A 48 14.04 -3.83 -11.23
CA GLU A 48 13.61 -4.42 -12.50
C GLU A 48 12.09 -4.55 -12.60
N MET A 49 11.45 -5.07 -11.54
CA MET A 49 9.99 -5.23 -11.49
C MET A 49 9.27 -3.88 -11.60
N ALA A 50 9.78 -2.83 -10.96
CA ALA A 50 9.19 -1.50 -11.00
C ALA A 50 9.13 -0.94 -12.43
N VAL A 51 10.18 -1.16 -13.22
CA VAL A 51 10.24 -0.73 -14.63
C VAL A 51 9.16 -1.45 -15.46
N VAL A 52 9.13 -2.79 -15.38
CA VAL A 52 8.19 -3.59 -16.17
C VAL A 52 6.74 -3.30 -15.76
N ALA A 53 6.44 -3.32 -14.46
CA ALA A 53 5.09 -3.06 -13.96
C ALA A 53 4.60 -1.66 -14.31
N THR A 54 5.46 -0.64 -14.22
CA THR A 54 5.11 0.73 -14.59
C THR A 54 4.86 0.85 -16.09
N LYS A 55 5.68 0.20 -16.92
CA LYS A 55 5.49 0.19 -18.37
C LYS A 55 4.14 -0.40 -18.75
N GLU A 56 3.81 -1.58 -18.22
CA GLU A 56 2.53 -2.25 -18.51
C GLU A 56 1.33 -1.48 -17.95
N TYR A 57 1.44 -0.89 -16.75
CA TYR A 57 0.39 -0.03 -16.22
C TYR A 57 0.15 1.18 -17.13
N ARG A 58 1.22 1.84 -17.59
CA ARG A 58 1.12 3.05 -18.41
C ARG A 58 0.64 2.77 -19.84
N SER A 59 1.04 1.64 -20.42
CA SER A 59 0.59 1.25 -21.76
C SER A 59 -0.94 1.13 -21.83
N ILE A 60 -1.58 0.66 -20.75
CA ILE A 60 -3.03 0.57 -20.68
C ILE A 60 -3.68 1.88 -20.23
N VAL A 61 -3.23 2.45 -19.11
CA VAL A 61 -3.95 3.57 -18.48
C VAL A 61 -3.76 4.89 -19.24
N PHE A 62 -2.63 5.07 -19.92
CA PHE A 62 -2.30 6.33 -20.59
C PHE A 62 -2.12 6.20 -22.11
N GLU A 63 -1.60 5.07 -22.60
CA GLU A 63 -1.27 4.94 -24.03
C GLU A 63 -2.38 4.29 -24.86
N GLU A 64 -3.21 3.40 -24.29
CA GLU A 64 -4.36 2.80 -24.99
C GLU A 64 -5.41 3.89 -25.28
N PRO A 65 -5.65 4.23 -26.57
CA PRO A 65 -6.47 5.40 -26.93
C PRO A 65 -7.92 5.31 -26.45
N ARG A 66 -8.43 4.09 -26.26
CA ARG A 66 -9.82 3.82 -25.86
C ARG A 66 -9.99 3.67 -24.35
N PHE A 67 -8.92 3.72 -23.57
CA PHE A 67 -9.00 3.46 -22.13
C PHE A 67 -9.93 4.44 -21.41
N VAL A 68 -9.78 5.74 -21.69
CA VAL A 68 -10.61 6.78 -21.04
C VAL A 68 -12.09 6.65 -21.44
N GLU A 69 -12.36 6.27 -22.69
CA GLU A 69 -13.72 5.99 -23.14
C GLU A 69 -14.30 4.80 -22.39
N TYR A 70 -13.58 3.67 -22.37
CA TYR A 70 -13.98 2.47 -21.64
C TYR A 70 -14.22 2.71 -20.14
N PHE A 71 -13.33 3.46 -19.47
CA PHE A 71 -13.40 3.68 -18.03
C PHE A 71 -14.55 4.61 -17.59
N ARG A 72 -15.02 5.49 -18.47
CA ARG A 72 -16.07 6.48 -18.17
C ARG A 72 -17.48 6.00 -18.51
N LEU A 73 -17.61 4.92 -19.28
CA LEU A 73 -18.87 4.25 -19.56
C LEU A 73 -19.31 3.38 -18.37
#